data_AF-C0W126-F1
#
_entry.id   AF-C0W126-F1
#
_cell.length_a   1.000
_cell.length_b   1.000
_cell.length_c   1.000
_cell.angle_alpha   90.00
_cell.angle_beta   90.00
_cell.angle_gamma   90.00
#
_symmetry.space_group_name_H-M   'P 1'
#
loop_
_entity.id
_entity.type
_entity.pdbx_description
1 polymer ?
#
loop_
_entity_poly.entity_id
_entity_poly.type
_entity_poly.pdbx_seq_one_letter_code
_entity_poly.pdbx_strand_id
1 'polypeptide(L)'
;MFKETLMASEVLASVLGISAYSTLAAQTRLAKDADQAPLASEKIAMARMSGQAWERFTKIARRAEAAGVDLEAAITPFRGLLDDLDARTRPTTWWERLTKTYVGVGIFTDAMRALATAAGEVEFAADVNDFGHGQWTVERLAELTAADEQLQDRLSLWTRRVGGDVLALVRSFFFTHPEMLGDADADEIFAQISKAHDERLTALHLVY
;
A
#
# COMPACT_ATOMS: atom_id res chain seq x y z
N MET A 1 -6.77 20.48 26.71
CA MET A 1 -7.08 19.15 27.27
C MET A 1 -8.27 18.46 26.60
N PHE A 2 -9.54 18.75 26.90
CA PHE A 2 -10.69 18.00 26.29
C PHE A 2 -10.72 18.07 24.74
N LYS A 3 -10.51 19.26 24.16
CA LYS A 3 -10.47 19.45 22.70
C LYS A 3 -9.30 18.71 22.04
N GLU A 4 -8.12 18.70 22.65
CA GLU A 4 -6.94 17.97 22.14
C GLU A 4 -7.15 16.46 22.17
N THR A 5 -7.77 15.93 23.24
CA THR A 5 -8.11 14.51 23.34
C THR A 5 -9.13 14.08 22.30
N LEU A 6 -10.13 14.93 22.02
CA LEU A 6 -11.12 14.67 20.97
C LEU A 6 -10.45 14.65 19.58
N MET A 7 -9.63 15.65 19.26
CA MET A 7 -8.90 15.72 17.99
C MET A 7 -7.96 14.52 17.81
N ALA A 8 -7.24 14.10 18.86
CA ALA A 8 -6.39 12.92 18.81
C ALA A 8 -7.20 11.64 18.56
N SER A 9 -8.40 11.53 19.12
CA SER A 9 -9.31 10.40 18.88
C SER A 9 -9.83 10.37 17.44
N GLU A 10 -10.13 11.53 16.86
CA GLU A 10 -10.56 11.64 15.46
C GLU A 10 -9.43 11.29 14.49
N VAL A 11 -8.21 11.78 14.75
CA VAL A 11 -7.02 11.44 13.95
C VAL A 11 -6.73 9.94 14.01
N LEU A 12 -6.78 9.34 15.20
CA LEU A 12 -6.62 7.89 15.35
C LEU A 12 -7.67 7.11 14.56
N ALA A 13 -8.94 7.53 14.62
CA ALA A 13 -10.01 6.91 13.84
C ALA A 13 -9.72 6.99 12.33
N SER A 14 -9.31 8.15 11.82
CA SER A 14 -8.93 8.31 10.41
C SER A 14 -7.76 7.41 10.02
N VAL A 15 -6.71 7.33 10.84
CA VAL A 15 -5.52 6.49 10.59
C VAL A 15 -5.89 5.01 10.56
N LEU A 16 -6.68 4.53 11.53
CA LEU A 16 -7.16 3.15 11.55
C LEU A 16 -8.09 2.86 10.37
N GLY A 17 -8.95 3.82 10.01
CA GLY A 17 -9.87 3.73 8.88
C GLY A 17 -9.16 3.55 7.54
N ILE A 18 -8.20 4.44 7.22
CA ILE A 18 -7.45 4.35 5.94
C ILE A 18 -6.54 3.12 5.91
N SER A 19 -5.95 2.75 7.05
CA SER A 19 -5.14 1.54 7.16
C SER A 19 -5.97 0.28 6.94
N ALA A 20 -7.17 0.22 7.51
CA ALA A 20 -8.08 -0.90 7.33
C ALA A 20 -8.61 -0.97 5.88
N TYR A 21 -9.02 0.16 5.31
CA TYR A 21 -9.48 0.24 3.94
C TYR A 21 -8.39 -0.21 2.94
N SER A 22 -7.17 0.33 3.06
CA SER A 22 -6.04 -0.03 2.20
C SER A 22 -5.62 -1.50 2.38
N THR A 23 -5.68 -2.04 3.60
CA THR A 23 -5.41 -3.45 3.87
C THR A 23 -6.45 -4.37 3.22
N LEU A 24 -7.74 -4.04 3.29
CA LEU A 24 -8.80 -4.80 2.61
C LEU A 24 -8.66 -4.74 1.08
N ALA A 25 -8.28 -3.57 0.56
CA ALA A 25 -8.00 -3.41 -0.87
C ALA A 25 -6.81 -4.29 -1.32
N ALA A 26 -5.73 -4.32 -0.53
CA ALA A 26 -4.60 -5.21 -0.78
C ALA A 26 -4.99 -6.69 -0.69
N GLN A 27 -5.76 -7.08 0.32
CA GLN A 27 -6.30 -8.44 0.48
C GLN A 27 -7.07 -8.86 -0.77
N THR A 28 -8.00 -8.02 -1.24
CA THR A 28 -8.82 -8.27 -2.43
C THR A 28 -7.97 -8.34 -3.70
N ARG A 29 -6.97 -7.45 -3.83
CA ARG A 29 -6.02 -7.47 -4.96
C ARG A 29 -5.24 -8.77 -5.01
N LEU A 30 -4.64 -9.19 -3.90
CA LEU A 30 -3.88 -10.42 -3.79
C LEU A 30 -4.76 -11.66 -4.09
N ALA A 31 -6.02 -11.66 -3.66
CA ALA A 31 -6.96 -12.72 -4.01
C ALA A 31 -7.27 -12.76 -5.51
N LYS A 32 -7.49 -11.61 -6.15
CA LYS A 32 -7.68 -11.50 -7.61
C LYS A 32 -6.43 -11.93 -8.38
N ASP A 33 -5.25 -11.60 -7.87
CA ASP A 33 -4.00 -12.02 -8.52
C ASP A 33 -3.77 -13.53 -8.36
N ALA A 34 -4.16 -14.13 -7.24
CA ALA A 34 -4.16 -15.58 -7.07
C ALA A 34 -5.07 -16.30 -8.08
N ASP A 35 -6.23 -15.73 -8.39
CA ASP A 35 -7.14 -16.28 -9.39
C ASP A 35 -6.54 -16.24 -10.80
N GLN A 36 -5.80 -15.19 -11.11
CA GLN A 36 -5.23 -14.91 -12.43
C GLN A 36 -3.79 -15.43 -12.61
N ALA A 37 -3.23 -16.07 -11.59
CA ALA A 37 -1.87 -16.58 -11.60
C ALA A 37 -1.70 -17.75 -12.60
N PRO A 38 -0.70 -17.72 -13.49
CA PRO A 38 -0.50 -18.75 -14.50
C PRO A 38 0.06 -20.06 -13.92
N LEU A 39 0.78 -20.00 -12.80
CA LEU A 39 1.34 -21.17 -12.13
C LEU A 39 0.66 -21.44 -10.78
N ALA A 40 0.50 -22.72 -10.44
CA ALA A 40 -0.06 -23.12 -9.15
C ALA A 40 0.75 -22.58 -7.96
N SER A 41 2.08 -22.50 -8.08
CA SER A 41 2.96 -21.94 -7.04
C SER A 41 2.71 -20.46 -6.80
N GLU A 42 2.46 -19.69 -7.85
CA GLU A 42 2.13 -18.26 -7.78
C GLU A 42 0.73 -18.07 -7.19
N LYS A 43 -0.23 -18.92 -7.58
CA LYS A 43 -1.58 -18.94 -6.99
C LYS A 43 -1.52 -19.17 -5.49
N ILE A 44 -0.76 -20.17 -5.03
CA ILE A 44 -0.59 -20.48 -3.61
C ILE A 44 0.06 -19.30 -2.87
N ALA A 45 1.10 -18.69 -3.45
CA ALA A 45 1.78 -17.55 -2.84
C ALA A 45 0.83 -16.36 -2.66
N MET A 46 0.12 -15.95 -3.71
CA MET A 46 -0.82 -14.83 -3.66
C MET A 46 -2.00 -15.10 -2.70
N ALA A 47 -2.53 -16.33 -2.68
CA ALA A 47 -3.59 -16.71 -1.74
C ALA A 47 -3.11 -16.63 -0.29
N ARG A 48 -1.87 -17.06 0.00
CA ARG A 48 -1.27 -16.94 1.33
C ARG A 48 -1.11 -15.48 1.75
N MET A 49 -0.61 -14.62 0.88
CA MET A 49 -0.43 -13.19 1.15
C MET A 49 -1.78 -12.48 1.35
N SER A 50 -2.81 -12.87 0.60
CA SER A 50 -4.18 -12.40 0.83
C SER A 50 -4.67 -12.78 2.23
N GLY A 51 -4.41 -14.02 2.68
CA GLY A 51 -4.67 -14.44 4.06
C GLY A 51 -3.94 -13.59 5.10
N GLN A 52 -2.67 -13.26 4.87
CA GLN A 52 -1.90 -12.37 5.76
C GLN A 52 -2.45 -10.94 5.80
N ALA A 53 -2.94 -10.42 4.67
CA ALA A 53 -3.62 -9.13 4.64
C ALA A 53 -4.93 -9.16 5.43
N TRP A 54 -5.68 -10.27 5.40
CA TRP A 54 -6.83 -10.45 6.27
C TRP A 54 -6.44 -10.47 7.76
N GLU A 55 -5.39 -11.23 8.12
CA GLU A 55 -4.86 -11.23 9.49
C GLU A 55 -4.46 -9.82 9.95
N ARG A 56 -3.83 -9.03 9.08
CA ARG A 56 -3.52 -7.61 9.33
C ARG A 56 -4.78 -6.80 9.62
N PHE A 57 -5.83 -6.94 8.79
CA PHE A 57 -7.10 -6.25 9.01
C PHE A 57 -7.70 -6.62 10.38
N THR A 58 -7.67 -7.89 10.77
CA THR A 58 -8.20 -8.30 12.08
C THR A 58 -7.43 -7.67 13.26
N LYS A 59 -6.12 -7.43 13.12
CA LYS A 59 -5.33 -6.69 14.11
C LYS A 59 -5.76 -5.23 14.20
N ILE A 60 -5.98 -4.57 13.05
CA ILE A 60 -6.48 -3.20 13.00
C ILE A 60 -7.85 -3.10 13.69
N ALA A 61 -8.73 -4.08 13.43
CA ALA A 61 -10.04 -4.13 14.06
C ALA A 61 -9.98 -4.26 15.60
N ARG A 62 -9.08 -5.10 16.12
CA ARG A 62 -8.84 -5.19 17.58
C ARG A 62 -8.29 -3.89 18.15
N ARG A 63 -7.38 -3.21 17.44
CA ARG A 63 -6.84 -1.91 17.86
C ARG A 63 -7.93 -0.83 17.89
N ALA A 64 -8.84 -0.83 16.91
CA ALA A 64 -9.99 0.07 16.86
C ALA A 64 -10.97 -0.18 18.01
N GLU A 65 -11.33 -1.45 18.25
CA GLU A 65 -12.17 -1.86 19.39
C GLU A 65 -11.57 -1.39 20.72
N ALA A 66 -10.27 -1.63 20.93
CA ALA A 66 -9.57 -1.19 22.14
C ALA A 66 -9.53 0.34 22.32
N ALA A 67 -9.62 1.11 21.23
CA ALA A 67 -9.73 2.58 21.27
C ALA A 67 -11.17 3.10 21.29
N GLY A 68 -12.19 2.24 21.22
CA GLY A 68 -13.57 2.68 21.08
C GLY A 68 -13.89 3.34 19.74
N VAL A 69 -13.11 3.03 18.70
CA VAL A 69 -13.33 3.53 17.33
C VAL A 69 -14.31 2.60 16.61
N ASP A 70 -15.39 3.16 16.08
CA ASP A 70 -16.24 2.48 15.09
C ASP A 70 -15.47 2.36 13.78
N LEU A 71 -14.93 1.16 13.53
CA LEU A 71 -14.10 0.92 12.36
C LEU A 71 -14.88 1.03 11.05
N GLU A 72 -16.16 0.64 11.03
CA GLU A 72 -16.97 0.73 9.80
C GLU A 72 -17.20 2.19 9.43
N ALA A 73 -17.55 3.02 10.42
CA ALA A 73 -17.65 4.47 10.24
C ALA A 73 -16.31 5.09 9.82
N ALA A 74 -15.19 4.62 10.38
CA ALA A 74 -13.85 5.10 10.04
C ALA A 74 -13.39 4.71 8.62
N ILE A 75 -13.80 3.55 8.11
CA ILE A 75 -13.48 3.09 6.73
C ILE A 75 -14.33 3.84 5.69
N THR A 76 -15.59 4.13 6.03
CA THR A 76 -16.59 4.64 5.09
C THR A 76 -16.13 5.84 4.23
N PRO A 77 -15.44 6.86 4.75
CA PRO A 77 -14.94 8.00 3.98
C PRO A 77 -14.00 7.62 2.82
N PHE A 78 -13.29 6.50 2.93
CA PHE A 78 -12.29 6.09 1.95
C PHE A 78 -12.85 5.18 0.86
N ARG A 79 -14.14 4.87 0.89
CA ARG A 79 -14.78 4.03 -0.13
C ARG A 79 -14.61 4.64 -1.52
N GLY A 80 -14.01 3.86 -2.41
CA GLY A 80 -13.77 4.24 -3.81
C GLY A 80 -12.48 5.04 -4.04
N LEU A 81 -11.68 5.29 -2.99
CA LEU A 81 -10.41 6.03 -3.09
C LEU A 81 -9.46 5.43 -4.16
N LEU A 82 -9.54 4.12 -4.40
CA LEU A 82 -8.67 3.40 -5.33
C LEU A 82 -9.31 3.10 -6.69
N ASP A 83 -10.59 3.45 -6.90
CA ASP A 83 -11.35 3.02 -8.08
C ASP A 83 -10.77 3.61 -9.37
N ASP A 84 -10.45 4.92 -9.37
CA ASP A 84 -9.86 5.61 -10.52
C ASP A 84 -8.45 5.11 -10.82
N LEU A 85 -7.66 4.82 -9.77
CA LEU A 85 -6.35 4.19 -9.92
C LEU A 85 -6.51 2.83 -10.61
N ASP A 86 -7.46 2.00 -10.17
CA ASP A 86 -7.71 0.69 -10.75
C ASP A 86 -8.20 0.75 -12.19
N ALA A 87 -9.06 1.71 -12.52
CA ALA A 87 -9.55 1.92 -13.87
C ALA A 87 -8.43 2.31 -14.85
N ARG A 88 -7.48 3.16 -14.42
CA ARG A 88 -6.39 3.69 -15.27
C ARG A 88 -5.18 2.76 -15.40
N THR A 89 -5.07 1.75 -14.54
CA THR A 89 -3.93 0.83 -14.45
C THR A 89 -4.36 -0.63 -14.63
N ARG A 90 -5.05 -0.96 -15.72
CA ARG A 90 -5.42 -2.35 -16.03
C ARG A 90 -4.22 -3.12 -16.61
N PRO A 91 -3.70 -4.16 -15.93
CA PRO A 91 -2.60 -4.94 -16.47
C PRO A 91 -3.08 -5.83 -17.62
N THR A 92 -2.22 -6.03 -18.62
CA THR A 92 -2.46 -6.89 -19.78
C THR A 92 -1.70 -8.21 -19.70
N THR A 93 -0.66 -8.28 -18.86
CA THR A 93 0.16 -9.47 -18.63
C THR A 93 0.24 -9.82 -17.15
N TRP A 94 0.66 -11.05 -16.86
CA TRP A 94 0.97 -11.49 -15.50
C TRP A 94 2.05 -10.60 -14.84
N TRP A 95 3.09 -10.23 -15.58
CA TRP A 95 4.18 -9.39 -15.06
C TRP A 95 3.73 -7.97 -14.74
N GLU A 96 2.88 -7.37 -15.57
CA GLU A 96 2.26 -6.07 -15.29
C GLU A 96 1.35 -6.14 -14.06
N ARG A 97 0.59 -7.23 -13.90
CA ARG A 97 -0.25 -7.46 -12.73
C ARG A 97 0.59 -7.55 -11.45
N LEU A 98 1.63 -8.39 -11.48
CA LEU A 98 2.52 -8.58 -10.35
C LEU A 98 3.22 -7.27 -9.95
N THR A 99 3.77 -6.56 -10.92
CA THR A 99 4.46 -5.28 -10.67
C THR A 99 3.50 -4.17 -10.27
N LYS A 100 2.24 -4.16 -10.72
CA LYS A 100 1.22 -3.24 -10.21
C LYS A 100 0.99 -3.45 -8.72
N THR A 101 0.85 -4.70 -8.28
CA THR A 101 0.66 -5.04 -6.87
C THR A 101 1.91 -4.69 -6.05
N TYR A 102 3.10 -4.98 -6.58
CA TYR A 102 4.39 -4.63 -5.96
C TYR A 102 4.54 -3.12 -5.72
N VAL A 103 4.24 -2.30 -6.73
CA VAL A 103 4.32 -0.84 -6.64
C VAL A 103 3.24 -0.29 -5.72
N GLY A 104 1.98 -0.68 -5.95
CA GLY A 104 0.84 -0.15 -5.19
C GLY A 104 0.92 -0.50 -3.71
N VAL A 105 1.07 -1.79 -3.38
CA VAL A 105 1.16 -2.23 -1.98
C VAL A 105 2.38 -1.61 -1.30
N GLY A 106 3.55 -1.60 -1.96
CA GLY A 106 4.76 -1.01 -1.39
C GLY A 106 4.59 0.47 -1.02
N ILE A 107 4.11 1.30 -1.94
CA ILE A 107 3.91 2.74 -1.68
C ILE A 107 2.85 2.96 -0.59
N PHE A 108 1.73 2.23 -0.62
CA PHE A 108 0.73 2.35 0.44
C PHE A 108 1.24 1.88 1.80
N THR A 109 2.04 0.81 1.85
CA THR A 109 2.69 0.35 3.08
C THR A 109 3.57 1.46 3.67
N ASP A 110 4.36 2.16 2.85
CA ASP A 110 5.20 3.28 3.31
C ASP A 110 4.34 4.44 3.82
N ALA A 111 3.28 4.81 3.08
CA ALA A 111 2.36 5.87 3.48
C ALA A 111 1.61 5.57 4.78
N MET A 112 1.09 4.35 4.95
CA MET A 112 0.38 3.94 6.17
C MET A 112 1.32 3.90 7.37
N ARG A 113 2.57 3.46 7.18
CA ARG A 113 3.61 3.51 8.22
C ARG A 113 3.89 4.95 8.65
N ALA A 114 4.00 5.87 7.70
CA ALA A 114 4.23 7.28 7.99
C ALA A 114 3.06 7.91 8.76
N LEU A 115 1.81 7.67 8.33
CA LEU A 115 0.61 8.17 9.02
C LEU A 115 0.50 7.63 10.45
N ALA A 116 0.72 6.32 10.63
CA ALA A 116 0.72 5.71 11.96
C ALA A 116 1.82 6.31 12.86
N THR A 117 3.01 6.55 12.30
CA THR A 117 4.12 7.17 13.03
C THR A 117 3.79 8.61 13.44
N ALA A 118 3.24 9.41 12.52
CA ALA A 118 2.86 10.80 12.76
C ALA A 118 1.75 10.90 13.82
N ALA A 119 0.82 9.95 13.86
CA ALA A 119 -0.22 9.85 14.87
C ALA A 119 0.27 9.32 16.24
N GLY A 120 1.56 9.00 16.39
CA GLY A 120 2.12 8.45 17.63
C GLY A 120 1.82 6.96 17.87
N GLU A 121 1.27 6.26 16.88
CA GLU A 121 0.93 4.83 16.95
C GLU A 121 2.14 3.95 16.59
N VAL A 122 3.22 4.06 17.37
CA VAL A 122 4.54 3.45 17.06
C VAL A 122 4.47 1.93 16.91
N GLU A 123 3.76 1.23 17.80
CA GLU A 123 3.62 -0.23 17.74
C GLU A 123 2.83 -0.66 16.49
N PHE A 124 1.79 0.11 16.14
CA PHE A 124 1.02 -0.13 14.93
C PHE A 124 1.87 0.10 13.67
N ALA A 125 2.61 1.22 13.63
CA ALA A 125 3.52 1.56 12.53
C ALA A 125 4.61 0.49 12.32
N ALA A 126 5.14 -0.10 13.41
CA ALA A 126 6.13 -1.17 13.32
C ALA A 126 5.56 -2.45 12.69
N ASP A 127 4.27 -2.73 12.91
CA ASP A 127 3.62 -3.94 12.40
C ASP A 127 3.09 -3.75 10.95
N VAL A 128 3.01 -2.52 10.42
CA VAL A 128 2.66 -2.27 9.00
C VAL A 128 3.69 -2.93 8.07
N ASN A 129 3.23 -3.73 7.11
CA ASN A 129 4.07 -4.43 6.12
C ASN A 129 3.31 -4.67 4.80
N ASP A 130 3.99 -5.24 3.81
CA ASP A 130 3.51 -5.50 2.45
C ASP A 130 3.05 -6.97 2.26
N PHE A 131 2.80 -7.69 3.37
CA PHE A 131 2.37 -9.08 3.38
C PHE A 131 3.38 -10.05 2.74
N GLY A 132 4.67 -9.66 2.70
CA GLY A 132 5.73 -10.44 2.07
C GLY A 132 5.72 -10.40 0.53
N HIS A 133 4.84 -9.60 -0.07
CA HIS A 133 4.72 -9.51 -1.53
C HIS A 133 5.96 -8.92 -2.18
N GLY A 134 6.59 -7.93 -1.55
CA GLY A 134 7.77 -7.25 -2.05
C GLY A 134 8.94 -8.20 -2.28
N GLN A 135 9.37 -8.86 -1.21
CA GLN A 135 10.46 -9.85 -1.27
C GLN A 135 10.16 -10.96 -2.29
N TRP A 136 8.96 -11.53 -2.25
CA TRP A 136 8.57 -12.58 -3.17
C TRP A 136 8.60 -12.15 -4.64
N THR A 137 8.23 -10.89 -4.93
CA THR A 137 8.29 -10.34 -6.29
C THR A 137 9.73 -10.21 -6.76
N VAL A 138 10.63 -9.72 -5.91
CA VAL A 138 12.06 -9.60 -6.22
C VAL A 138 12.66 -10.95 -6.56
N GLU A 139 12.43 -11.96 -5.72
CA GLU A 139 12.89 -13.34 -5.93
C GLU A 139 12.40 -13.94 -7.26
N ARG A 140 11.20 -13.55 -7.71
CA ARG A 140 10.62 -14.07 -8.95
C ARG A 140 11.10 -13.34 -10.21
N LEU A 141 11.28 -12.02 -10.11
CA LEU A 141 11.31 -11.16 -11.28
C LEU A 141 12.67 -10.52 -11.54
N ALA A 142 13.53 -10.34 -10.53
CA ALA A 142 14.81 -9.66 -10.69
C ALA A 142 15.72 -10.37 -11.71
N GLU A 143 15.88 -11.70 -11.62
CA GLU A 143 16.69 -12.45 -12.59
C GLU A 143 16.08 -12.39 -14.01
N LEU A 144 14.75 -12.38 -14.12
CA LEU A 144 14.06 -12.32 -15.41
C LEU A 144 14.24 -10.95 -16.08
N THR A 145 14.08 -9.86 -15.34
CA THR A 145 14.27 -8.51 -15.89
C THR A 145 15.73 -8.19 -16.15
N ALA A 146 16.67 -8.77 -15.40
CA ALA A 146 18.09 -8.66 -15.72
C ALA A 146 18.48 -9.38 -17.01
N ALA A 147 17.79 -10.49 -17.35
CA ALA A 147 18.09 -11.32 -18.51
C ALA A 147 17.33 -10.93 -19.79
N ASP A 148 16.21 -10.20 -19.67
CA ASP A 148 15.33 -9.83 -20.78
C ASP A 148 15.11 -8.31 -20.83
N GLU A 149 15.89 -7.64 -21.68
CA GLU A 149 15.85 -6.18 -21.91
C GLU A 149 14.46 -5.70 -22.36
N GLN A 150 13.77 -6.49 -23.20
CA GLN A 150 12.43 -6.11 -23.67
C GLN A 150 11.39 -6.16 -22.56
N LEU A 151 11.48 -7.17 -21.69
CA LEU A 151 10.64 -7.26 -20.49
C LEU A 151 10.94 -6.09 -19.54
N GLN A 152 12.21 -5.82 -19.29
CA GLN A 152 12.67 -4.73 -18.42
C GLN A 152 12.16 -3.36 -18.91
N ASP A 153 12.29 -3.05 -20.20
CA ASP A 153 11.82 -1.79 -20.78
C ASP A 153 10.31 -1.62 -20.64
N ARG A 154 9.55 -2.67 -20.99
CA ARG A 154 8.09 -2.65 -20.90
C ARG A 154 7.64 -2.46 -19.45
N LEU A 155 8.24 -3.20 -18.52
CA LEU A 155 7.90 -3.09 -17.11
C LEU A 155 8.32 -1.75 -16.53
N SER A 156 9.44 -1.17 -16.95
CA SER A 156 9.87 0.17 -16.52
C SER A 156 8.87 1.25 -16.96
N LEU A 157 8.38 1.20 -18.20
CA LEU A 157 7.31 2.10 -18.66
C LEU A 157 6.02 1.92 -17.86
N TRP A 158 5.62 0.66 -17.64
CA TRP A 158 4.44 0.32 -16.87
C TRP A 158 4.52 0.79 -15.42
N THR A 159 5.61 0.47 -14.71
CA THR A 159 5.77 0.81 -13.30
C THR A 159 5.93 2.31 -13.07
N ARG A 160 6.50 3.06 -14.03
CA ARG A 160 6.48 4.53 -13.97
C ARG A 160 5.09 5.10 -14.03
N ARG A 161 4.25 4.59 -14.93
CA ARG A 161 2.84 5.00 -15.01
C ARG A 161 2.09 4.67 -13.71
N VAL A 162 2.20 3.43 -13.24
CA VAL A 162 1.53 3.00 -12.00
C VAL A 162 2.06 3.78 -10.80
N GLY A 163 3.37 3.88 -10.63
CA GLY A 163 4.02 4.59 -9.54
C GLY A 163 3.65 6.06 -9.51
N GLY A 164 3.67 6.73 -10.67
CA GLY A 164 3.22 8.12 -10.79
C GLY A 164 1.76 8.31 -10.36
N ASP A 165 0.86 7.43 -10.77
CA ASP A 165 -0.55 7.50 -10.37
C ASP A 165 -0.74 7.24 -8.86
N VAL A 166 -0.01 6.28 -8.28
CA VAL A 166 -0.09 5.96 -6.84
C VAL A 166 0.53 7.07 -5.99
N LEU A 167 1.71 7.58 -6.36
CA LEU A 167 2.35 8.69 -5.66
C LEU A 167 1.52 9.98 -5.75
N ALA A 168 0.93 10.27 -6.91
CA ALA A 168 0.02 11.41 -7.04
C ALA A 168 -1.18 11.28 -6.10
N LEU A 169 -1.74 10.08 -5.96
CA LEU A 169 -2.82 9.81 -5.02
C LEU A 169 -2.38 10.00 -3.56
N VAL A 170 -1.22 9.46 -3.16
CA VAL A 170 -0.66 9.66 -1.81
C VAL A 170 -0.42 11.14 -1.51
N ARG A 171 0.18 11.87 -2.45
CA ARG A 171 0.43 13.31 -2.29
C ARG A 171 -0.87 14.09 -2.14
N SER A 172 -1.86 13.79 -2.99
CA SER A 172 -3.18 14.39 -2.90
C SER A 172 -3.84 14.08 -1.55
N PHE A 173 -3.71 12.84 -1.07
CA PHE A 173 -4.26 12.43 0.22
C PHE A 173 -3.64 13.20 1.38
N PHE A 174 -2.31 13.33 1.43
CA PHE A 174 -1.64 14.14 2.47
C PHE A 174 -2.05 15.60 2.42
N PHE A 175 -2.27 16.16 1.23
CA PHE A 175 -2.74 17.53 1.07
C PHE A 175 -4.18 17.72 1.55
N THR A 176 -5.06 16.74 1.34
CA THR A 176 -6.48 16.83 1.75
C THR A 176 -6.72 16.38 3.19
N HIS A 177 -5.77 15.69 3.81
CA HIS A 177 -5.82 15.18 5.19
C HIS A 177 -4.59 15.59 6.03
N PRO A 178 -4.21 16.89 6.06
CA PRO A 178 -3.02 17.32 6.79
C PRO A 178 -3.13 17.07 8.29
N GLU A 179 -4.35 16.99 8.84
CA GLU A 179 -4.59 16.68 10.25
C GLU A 179 -4.02 15.32 10.67
N MET A 180 -3.90 14.36 9.73
CA MET A 180 -3.37 13.03 10.01
C MET A 180 -1.84 12.99 10.12
N LEU A 181 -1.17 14.04 9.67
CA LEU A 181 0.28 14.18 9.75
C LEU A 181 0.73 15.02 10.97
N GLY A 182 -0.19 15.70 11.64
CA GLY A 182 0.15 16.59 12.77
C GLY A 182 1.18 17.65 12.36
N ASP A 183 2.28 17.74 13.10
CA ASP A 183 3.38 18.66 12.82
C ASP A 183 4.44 18.07 11.86
N ALA A 184 4.24 16.85 11.36
CA ALA A 184 5.20 16.22 10.45
C ALA A 184 5.20 16.91 9.08
N ASP A 185 6.39 17.04 8.49
CA ASP A 185 6.55 17.63 7.17
C ASP A 185 6.07 16.66 6.08
N ALA A 186 4.92 16.99 5.48
CA ALA A 186 4.30 16.19 4.43
C ALA A 186 5.19 16.05 3.18
N ASP A 187 5.95 17.08 2.81
CA ASP A 187 6.83 17.05 1.65
C ASP A 187 8.07 16.19 1.95
N GLU A 188 8.59 16.23 3.18
CA GLU A 188 9.68 15.35 3.61
C GLU A 188 9.24 13.88 3.60
N ILE A 189 8.08 13.56 4.19
CA ILE A 189 7.52 12.20 4.19
C ILE A 189 7.30 11.72 2.76
N PHE A 190 6.71 12.56 1.90
CA PHE A 190 6.48 12.20 0.50
C PHE A 190 7.80 11.94 -0.24
N ALA A 191 8.84 12.75 -0.01
CA ALA A 191 10.16 12.53 -0.60
C ALA A 191 10.78 11.20 -0.15
N GLN A 192 10.62 10.82 1.12
CA GLN A 192 11.06 9.51 1.64
C GLN A 192 10.32 8.34 0.97
N ILE A 193 9.00 8.44 0.81
CA ILE A 193 8.19 7.43 0.11
C ILE A 193 8.62 7.30 -1.36
N SER A 194 8.84 8.42 -2.05
CA SER A 194 9.30 8.42 -3.44
C SER A 194 10.67 7.75 -3.57
N LYS A 195 11.62 8.08 -2.67
CA LYS A 195 12.94 7.45 -2.66
C LYS A 195 12.86 5.94 -2.41
N ALA A 196 12.04 5.50 -1.45
CA ALA A 196 11.82 4.09 -1.19
C ALA A 196 11.21 3.37 -2.41
N HIS A 197 10.37 4.06 -3.19
CA HIS A 197 9.85 3.54 -4.44
C HIS A 197 10.93 3.37 -5.52
N ASP A 198 11.84 4.32 -5.66
CA ASP A 198 12.95 4.23 -6.61
C ASP A 198 13.88 3.04 -6.28
N GLU A 199 14.20 2.86 -5.00
CA GLU A 199 14.97 1.71 -4.50
C GLU A 199 14.25 0.39 -4.78
N ARG A 200 12.92 0.38 -4.57
CA ARG A 200 12.06 -0.78 -4.85
C ARG A 200 12.08 -1.16 -6.34
N LEU A 201 12.12 -0.21 -7.27
CA LEU A 201 12.23 -0.49 -8.71
C LEU A 201 13.64 -0.93 -9.11
N THR A 202 14.66 -0.34 -8.49
CA THR A 202 16.06 -0.73 -8.68
C THR A 202 16.28 -2.20 -8.31
N ALA A 203 15.61 -2.71 -7.27
CA ALA A 203 15.66 -4.13 -6.89
C ALA A 203 15.11 -5.09 -7.95
N LEU A 204 14.37 -4.58 -8.95
CA LEU A 204 13.87 -5.32 -10.12
C LEU A 204 14.61 -4.94 -11.41
N HIS A 205 15.70 -4.19 -11.34
CA HIS A 205 16.39 -3.62 -12.49
C HIS A 205 15.49 -2.73 -13.38
N LEU A 206 14.41 -2.18 -12.82
CA LEU A 206 13.49 -1.29 -13.52
C LEU A 206 13.91 0.16 -13.34
N VAL A 207 13.67 0.97 -14.37
CA VAL A 207 14.05 2.38 -14.40
C VAL A 207 12.84 3.27 -14.16
N TYR A 208 12.93 4.15 -13.15
CA TYR A 208 11.96 5.21 -12.86
C TYR A 208 12.22 6.48 -13.67
#